data_AF-A0A9P8D167-F1
#
_entry.id   AF-A0A9P8D167-F1
#
_cell.length_a   1.000
_cell.length_b   1.000
_cell.length_c   1.000
_cell.angle_alpha   90.00
_cell.angle_beta   90.00
_cell.angle_gamma   90.00
#
_symmetry.space_group_name_H-M   'P 1'
#
loop_
_entity.id
_entity.type
_entity.pdbx_description
1 polymer ?
#
loop_
_entity_poly.entity_id
_entity_poly.type
_entity_poly.pdbx_seq_one_letter_code
_entity_poly.pdbx_strand_id
1 'polypeptide(L)'
;MRVTASLLAAMAVVASTVLAAPENVDNKSNKHHSKSIVINKKVLQTSKVPFIPHSGTALFSNWVGLNVDFKYVKPVFDLANTTLAIGNGTLISRNESHVTVILPTEYDQILHPAGVTIEELNALATRGPQKNSLQRSRFELECVGRVQVVTKDGVFQQSLQLILKNYKDLIRYREEVFKLFVKKGGNPALFSADNFTPHITLGFKHRDIFVEDGVFKGKNACFRKIVAK
;
A
#
# COMPACT_ATOMS: atom_id res chain seq x y z
N MET A 1 10.98 61.49 -48.34
CA MET A 1 10.04 61.38 -47.21
C MET A 1 10.35 60.10 -46.45
N ARG A 2 10.78 60.21 -45.20
CA ARG A 2 11.03 59.06 -44.30
C ARG A 2 9.74 58.77 -43.53
N VAL A 3 9.26 57.53 -43.56
CA VAL A 3 8.20 57.06 -42.67
C VAL A 3 8.82 55.97 -41.79
N THR A 4 9.00 56.28 -40.52
CA THR A 4 9.38 55.35 -39.46
C THR A 4 8.13 54.64 -38.97
N ALA A 5 8.07 53.31 -39.14
CA ALA A 5 7.05 52.47 -38.53
C ALA A 5 7.55 51.99 -37.16
N SER A 6 6.89 52.46 -36.09
CA SER A 6 7.15 52.02 -34.72
C SER A 6 6.38 50.72 -34.45
N LEU A 7 7.12 49.66 -34.12
CA LEU A 7 6.60 48.38 -33.64
C LEU A 7 6.27 48.52 -32.14
N LEU A 8 4.99 48.43 -31.76
CA LEU A 8 4.58 48.28 -30.36
C LEU A 8 4.29 46.80 -30.09
N ALA A 9 5.20 46.16 -29.35
CA ALA A 9 4.99 44.83 -28.80
C ALA A 9 4.22 44.94 -27.49
N ALA A 10 2.96 44.48 -27.47
CA ALA A 10 2.19 44.32 -26.25
C ALA A 10 2.59 43.00 -25.58
N MET A 11 3.35 43.06 -24.49
CA MET A 11 3.54 41.93 -23.60
C MET A 11 2.30 41.76 -22.71
N ALA A 12 1.54 40.70 -22.93
CA ALA A 12 0.50 40.26 -22.00
C ALA A 12 1.16 39.60 -20.79
N VAL A 13 1.05 40.23 -19.62
CA VAL A 13 1.43 39.63 -18.34
C VAL A 13 0.34 38.63 -17.97
N VAL A 14 0.64 37.34 -18.13
CA VAL A 14 -0.21 36.27 -17.59
C VAL A 14 0.05 36.22 -16.08
N ALA A 15 -0.89 36.79 -15.31
CA ALA A 15 -0.91 36.62 -13.87
C ALA A 15 -1.29 35.16 -13.56
N SER A 16 -0.28 34.31 -13.40
CA SER A 16 -0.45 32.96 -12.84
C SER A 16 -0.86 33.11 -11.38
N THR A 17 -2.16 33.10 -11.12
CA THR A 17 -2.69 32.88 -9.77
C THR A 17 -2.40 31.43 -9.41
N VAL A 18 -1.23 31.20 -8.78
CA VAL A 18 -0.98 30.00 -8.00
C VAL A 18 -2.02 30.03 -6.88
N LEU A 19 -3.08 29.24 -7.03
CA LEU A 19 -3.94 28.88 -5.92
C LEU A 19 -3.05 28.17 -4.91
N ALA A 20 -2.66 28.90 -3.87
CA ALA A 20 -1.98 28.33 -2.72
C ALA A 20 -2.82 27.15 -2.22
N ALA A 21 -2.18 25.99 -2.10
CA ALA A 21 -2.75 24.86 -1.38
C ALA A 21 -3.21 25.36 0.00
N PRO A 22 -4.36 24.87 0.52
CA PRO A 22 -4.82 25.25 1.85
C PRO A 22 -3.69 25.08 2.86
N GLU A 23 -3.50 26.13 3.66
CA GLU A 23 -2.43 26.24 4.64
C GLU A 23 -2.26 24.95 5.43
N ASN A 24 -1.01 24.51 5.48
CA ASN A 24 -0.56 23.40 6.31
C ASN A 24 -0.67 23.85 7.78
N VAL A 25 -1.84 23.61 8.38
CA VAL A 25 -2.08 23.81 9.80
C VAL A 25 -1.32 22.72 10.56
N ASP A 26 -0.03 22.94 10.78
CA ASP A 26 0.76 22.18 11.74
C ASP A 26 1.57 23.17 12.60
N ASN A 27 1.03 23.49 13.77
CA ASN A 27 1.78 23.47 15.03
C ASN A 27 0.96 24.13 16.15
N LYS A 28 0.23 23.31 16.90
CA LYS A 28 0.05 23.44 18.36
C LYS A 28 -0.69 22.21 18.90
N SER A 29 0.10 21.26 19.40
CA SER A 29 -0.15 20.55 20.66
C SER A 29 -1.56 20.01 20.96
N ASN A 30 -2.32 19.52 20.00
CA ASN A 30 -3.45 18.65 20.31
C ASN A 30 -3.01 17.18 20.22
N LYS A 31 -2.32 16.75 21.29
CA LYS A 31 -2.39 15.38 21.81
C LYS A 31 -3.85 15.07 22.16
N HIS A 32 -4.74 15.05 21.17
CA HIS A 32 -5.94 14.26 21.30
C HIS A 32 -5.45 12.82 21.38
N HIS A 33 -5.38 12.33 22.61
CA HIS A 33 -5.32 10.92 22.95
C HIS A 33 -6.57 10.24 22.37
N SER A 34 -6.67 10.19 21.05
CA SER A 34 -7.70 9.38 20.39
C SER A 34 -7.44 7.97 20.88
N LYS A 35 -8.44 7.44 21.59
CA LYS A 35 -8.37 6.11 22.19
C LYS A 35 -7.82 5.13 21.15
N SER A 36 -6.82 4.35 21.55
CA SER A 36 -6.21 3.37 20.66
C SER A 36 -7.28 2.46 20.10
N ILE A 37 -7.19 2.14 18.81
CA ILE A 37 -8.05 1.13 18.21
C ILE A 37 -7.57 -0.22 18.74
N VAL A 38 -8.50 -1.03 19.24
CA VAL A 38 -8.20 -2.39 19.70
C VAL A 38 -8.59 -3.35 18.60
N ILE A 39 -7.68 -4.26 18.25
CA ILE A 39 -7.91 -5.35 17.30
C ILE A 39 -7.65 -6.68 18.00
N ASN A 40 -8.40 -7.71 17.61
CA ASN A 40 -8.22 -9.04 18.16
C ASN A 40 -6.84 -9.58 17.80
N LYS A 41 -6.03 -10.03 18.78
CA LYS A 41 -4.67 -10.53 18.53
C LYS A 41 -4.61 -11.72 17.57
N LYS A 42 -5.73 -12.43 17.37
CA LYS A 42 -5.83 -13.52 16.39
C LYS A 42 -5.61 -13.04 14.95
N VAL A 43 -5.67 -11.73 14.68
CA VAL A 43 -5.24 -11.15 13.39
C VAL A 43 -3.77 -11.49 13.06
N LEU A 44 -2.93 -11.71 14.09
CA LEU A 44 -1.52 -12.09 13.93
C LEU A 44 -1.33 -13.61 13.75
N GLN A 45 -2.40 -14.41 13.77
CA GLN A 45 -2.34 -15.87 13.65
C GLN A 45 -2.53 -16.34 12.21
N THR A 46 -1.75 -15.79 11.28
CA THR A 46 -1.84 -16.09 9.84
C THR A 46 -1.54 -17.56 9.52
N SER A 47 -0.83 -18.27 10.39
CA SER A 47 -0.53 -19.70 10.23
C SER A 47 -1.78 -20.60 10.24
N LYS A 48 -2.92 -20.08 10.71
CA LYS A 48 -4.22 -20.75 10.70
C LYS A 48 -5.06 -20.42 9.47
N VAL A 49 -4.60 -19.50 8.64
CA VAL A 49 -5.26 -19.07 7.40
C VAL A 49 -4.58 -19.77 6.23
N PRO A 50 -5.32 -20.40 5.31
CA PRO A 50 -4.72 -21.06 4.17
C PRO A 50 -3.97 -20.05 3.28
N PHE A 51 -2.84 -20.49 2.73
CA PHE A 51 -2.24 -19.79 1.61
C PHE A 51 -3.16 -19.94 0.40
N ILE A 52 -3.48 -18.83 -0.27
CA ILE A 52 -4.30 -18.79 -1.48
C ILE A 52 -3.38 -18.29 -2.59
N PRO A 53 -3.11 -19.09 -3.63
CA PRO A 53 -2.35 -18.62 -4.77
C PRO A 53 -3.18 -17.60 -5.56
N HIS A 54 -2.54 -16.52 -5.98
CA HIS A 54 -3.14 -15.52 -6.87
C HIS A 54 -2.45 -15.60 -8.22
N SER A 55 -3.03 -16.43 -9.07
CA SER A 55 -2.54 -16.71 -10.43
C SER A 55 -3.64 -16.40 -11.44
N GLY A 56 -3.29 -15.76 -12.54
CA GLY A 56 -4.22 -15.45 -13.62
C GLY A 56 -3.50 -15.15 -14.93
N THR A 57 -4.28 -15.09 -16.02
CA THR A 57 -3.77 -14.85 -17.37
C THR A 57 -3.76 -13.37 -17.76
N ALA A 58 -4.49 -12.53 -17.03
CA ALA A 58 -4.57 -11.10 -17.29
C ALA A 58 -3.37 -10.36 -16.68
N LEU A 59 -3.01 -9.21 -17.27
CA LEU A 59 -2.07 -8.28 -16.64
C LEU A 59 -2.53 -7.90 -15.24
N PHE A 60 -1.59 -7.86 -14.31
CA PHE A 60 -1.73 -7.52 -12.91
C PHE A 60 -2.61 -8.46 -12.10
N SER A 61 -2.90 -9.67 -12.62
CA SER A 61 -3.65 -10.70 -11.90
C SER A 61 -2.78 -11.60 -11.02
N ASN A 62 -1.47 -11.60 -11.24
CA ASN A 62 -0.50 -12.44 -10.52
C ASN A 62 0.18 -11.66 -9.40
N TRP A 63 0.15 -12.18 -8.18
CA TRP A 63 0.81 -11.59 -7.02
C TRP A 63 0.94 -12.61 -5.89
N VAL A 64 1.70 -12.27 -4.84
CA VAL A 64 1.85 -13.14 -3.67
C VAL A 64 1.43 -12.42 -2.40
N GLY A 65 0.53 -13.05 -1.64
CA GLY A 65 -0.04 -12.51 -0.42
C GLY A 65 0.25 -13.34 0.83
N LEU A 66 0.41 -12.66 1.96
CA LEU A 66 0.20 -13.25 3.28
C LEU A 66 -1.27 -13.01 3.67
N ASN A 67 -2.08 -14.06 3.67
CA ASN A 67 -3.51 -13.95 3.99
C ASN A 67 -3.73 -13.77 5.50
N VAL A 68 -4.61 -12.84 5.82
CA VAL A 68 -5.05 -12.51 7.18
C VAL A 68 -6.54 -12.76 7.27
N ASP A 69 -6.99 -13.37 8.37
CA ASP A 69 -8.41 -13.68 8.54
C ASP A 69 -9.23 -12.38 8.67
N PHE A 70 -9.98 -12.04 7.61
CA PHE A 70 -10.74 -10.80 7.51
C PHE A 70 -11.71 -10.64 8.68
N LYS A 71 -12.19 -11.72 9.32
CA LYS A 71 -13.09 -11.61 10.46
C LYS A 71 -12.48 -10.85 11.64
N TYR A 72 -11.14 -10.81 11.77
CA TYR A 72 -10.45 -10.04 12.80
C TYR A 72 -10.11 -8.61 12.36
N VAL A 73 -10.12 -8.34 11.05
CA VAL A 73 -9.87 -7.02 10.46
C VAL A 73 -11.18 -6.23 10.33
N LYS A 74 -12.28 -6.91 10.00
CA LYS A 74 -13.61 -6.31 9.77
C LYS A 74 -14.07 -5.37 10.90
N PRO A 75 -13.94 -5.70 12.21
CA PRO A 75 -14.35 -4.77 13.26
C PRO A 75 -13.58 -3.43 13.25
N VAL A 76 -12.32 -3.44 12.82
CA VAL A 76 -11.52 -2.21 12.66
C VAL A 76 -11.99 -1.42 11.45
N PHE A 77 -12.27 -2.10 10.34
CA PHE A 77 -12.89 -1.47 9.17
C PHE A 77 -14.25 -0.85 9.52
N ASP A 78 -15.15 -1.60 10.16
CA ASP A 78 -16.50 -1.12 10.53
C ASP A 78 -16.41 0.11 11.44
N LEU A 79 -15.52 0.10 12.43
CA LEU A 79 -15.28 1.25 13.31
C LEU A 79 -14.75 2.46 12.53
N ALA A 80 -13.77 2.25 11.64
CA ALA A 80 -13.20 3.33 10.85
C ALA A 80 -14.21 3.91 9.86
N ASN A 81 -15.00 3.05 9.22
CA ASN A 81 -16.00 3.45 8.25
C ASN A 81 -17.13 4.25 8.91
N THR A 82 -17.63 3.82 10.07
CA THR A 82 -18.71 4.51 10.81
C THR A 82 -18.25 5.78 11.55
N THR A 83 -16.94 5.97 11.73
CA THR A 83 -16.41 7.21 12.33
C THR A 83 -16.57 8.37 11.36
N LEU A 84 -17.35 9.38 11.73
CA LEU A 84 -17.64 10.58 10.93
C LEU A 84 -16.37 11.27 10.40
N ALA A 85 -15.36 11.43 11.25
CA ALA A 85 -14.09 12.07 10.89
C ALA A 85 -13.14 11.21 10.02
N ILE A 86 -13.55 9.99 9.67
CA ILE A 86 -12.74 9.03 8.91
C ILE A 86 -13.47 8.58 7.64
N GLY A 87 -14.50 7.74 7.78
CA GLY A 87 -15.18 7.13 6.64
C GLY A 87 -16.55 7.73 6.35
N ASN A 88 -17.26 8.16 7.39
CA ASN A 88 -18.65 8.62 7.31
C ASN A 88 -19.57 7.68 6.49
N GLY A 89 -19.36 6.36 6.62
CA GLY A 89 -20.11 5.32 5.90
C GLY A 89 -19.74 5.15 4.42
N THR A 90 -18.73 5.85 3.91
CA THR A 90 -18.40 5.87 2.46
C THR A 90 -17.24 4.97 2.05
N LEU A 91 -16.59 4.28 2.98
CA LEU A 91 -15.48 3.37 2.64
C LEU A 91 -16.01 2.04 2.12
N ILE A 92 -15.38 1.57 1.05
CA ILE A 92 -15.54 0.27 0.42
C ILE A 92 -14.47 -0.66 0.97
N SER A 93 -14.86 -1.90 1.28
CA SER A 93 -13.95 -2.99 1.60
C SER A 93 -13.99 -4.06 0.52
N ARG A 94 -12.89 -4.80 0.36
CA ARG A 94 -12.83 -5.98 -0.52
C ARG A 94 -13.38 -7.26 0.13
N ASN A 95 -13.80 -7.19 1.40
CA ASN A 95 -14.22 -8.33 2.21
C ASN A 95 -13.15 -9.44 2.34
N GLU A 96 -11.88 -9.07 2.19
CA GLU A 96 -10.71 -9.91 2.34
C GLU A 96 -9.59 -9.12 3.02
N SER A 97 -8.55 -9.80 3.49
CA SER A 97 -7.36 -9.11 4.01
C SER A 97 -6.10 -9.91 3.76
N HIS A 98 -5.07 -9.21 3.31
CA HIS A 98 -3.74 -9.76 3.12
C HIS A 98 -2.68 -8.66 3.26
N VAL A 99 -1.43 -9.09 3.40
CA VAL A 99 -0.26 -8.26 3.11
C VAL A 99 0.21 -8.66 1.71
N THR A 100 0.21 -7.74 0.76
CA THR A 100 0.78 -8.01 -0.57
C THR A 100 2.31 -8.04 -0.42
N VAL A 101 2.92 -9.21 -0.62
CA VAL A 101 4.37 -9.44 -0.42
C VAL A 101 5.14 -9.29 -1.72
N ILE A 102 4.55 -9.67 -2.85
CA ILE A 102 5.00 -9.35 -4.20
C ILE A 102 3.84 -8.65 -4.89
N LEU A 103 4.05 -7.41 -5.32
CA LEU A 103 3.06 -6.60 -6.01
C LEU A 103 2.80 -7.13 -7.42
N PRO A 104 1.60 -6.92 -7.98
CA PRO A 104 1.33 -7.24 -9.38
C PRO A 104 2.31 -6.57 -10.35
N THR A 105 2.66 -5.30 -10.11
CA THR A 105 3.63 -4.57 -10.94
C THR A 105 5.04 -5.12 -10.81
N GLU A 106 5.48 -5.52 -9.61
CA GLU A 106 6.76 -6.20 -9.42
C GLU A 106 6.81 -7.52 -10.19
N TYR A 107 5.73 -8.30 -10.18
CA TYR A 107 5.69 -9.55 -10.93
C TYR A 107 5.72 -9.30 -12.44
N ASP A 108 4.75 -8.59 -13.00
CA ASP A 108 4.58 -8.49 -14.46
C ASP A 108 5.69 -7.68 -15.14
N GLN A 109 6.25 -6.67 -14.46
CA GLN A 109 7.21 -5.74 -15.09
C GLN A 109 8.67 -6.09 -14.78
N ILE A 110 8.93 -6.92 -13.75
CA ILE A 110 10.30 -7.14 -13.26
C ILE A 110 10.63 -8.64 -13.21
N LEU A 111 9.85 -9.42 -12.45
CA LEU A 111 10.16 -10.83 -12.21
C LEU A 111 9.83 -11.71 -13.43
N HIS A 112 8.63 -11.56 -13.99
CA HIS A 112 8.16 -12.36 -15.11
C HIS A 112 9.00 -12.18 -16.39
N PRO A 113 9.42 -10.96 -16.79
CA PRO A 113 10.31 -10.78 -17.94
C PRO A 113 11.67 -11.48 -17.80
N ALA A 114 12.13 -11.73 -16.57
CA ALA A 114 13.35 -12.50 -16.31
C ALA A 114 13.11 -14.02 -16.28
N GLY A 115 11.89 -14.51 -16.55
CA GLY A 115 11.57 -15.94 -16.55
C GLY A 115 11.30 -16.55 -15.18
N VAL A 116 11.01 -15.72 -14.17
CA VAL A 116 10.42 -16.18 -12.89
C VAL A 116 8.93 -16.40 -13.09
N THR A 117 8.41 -17.58 -12.73
CA THR A 117 6.98 -17.87 -12.86
C THR A 117 6.23 -17.71 -11.54
N ILE A 118 4.92 -17.43 -11.60
CA ILE A 118 4.08 -17.32 -10.40
C ILE A 118 4.02 -18.65 -9.64
N GLU A 119 4.13 -19.79 -10.31
CA GLU A 119 4.22 -21.12 -9.69
C GLU A 119 5.49 -21.27 -8.87
N GLU A 120 6.63 -20.77 -9.35
CA GLU A 120 7.88 -20.77 -8.59
C GLU A 120 7.71 -19.91 -7.32
N LEU A 121 7.10 -18.72 -7.43
CA LEU A 121 6.84 -17.85 -6.29
C LEU A 121 5.89 -18.48 -5.27
N ASN A 122 4.82 -19.12 -5.73
CA ASN A 122 3.87 -19.87 -4.89
C ASN A 122 4.54 -21.09 -4.23
N ALA A 123 5.45 -21.77 -4.93
CA ALA A 123 6.27 -22.84 -4.37
C ALA A 123 7.22 -22.29 -3.30
N LEU A 124 7.85 -21.12 -3.51
CA LEU A 124 8.62 -20.43 -2.46
C LEU A 124 7.76 -20.15 -1.22
N ALA A 125 6.49 -19.77 -1.41
CA ALA A 125 5.61 -19.37 -0.31
C ALA A 125 5.11 -20.55 0.53
N THR A 126 5.16 -21.75 -0.05
CA THR A 126 4.67 -22.98 0.57
C THR A 126 5.78 -23.94 0.98
N ARG A 127 6.99 -23.81 0.41
CA ARG A 127 8.16 -24.65 0.71
C ARG A 127 8.79 -24.32 2.07
N GLY A 128 9.34 -25.33 2.71
CA GLY A 128 10.11 -25.22 3.96
C GLY A 128 9.95 -26.46 4.82
N PRO A 129 10.72 -26.59 5.91
CA PRO A 129 10.54 -27.67 6.90
C PRO A 129 9.15 -27.63 7.53
N GLN A 130 8.45 -26.51 7.39
CA GLN A 130 7.07 -26.31 7.74
C GLN A 130 6.30 -25.89 6.49
N LYS A 131 5.39 -26.75 6.02
CA LYS A 131 4.43 -26.43 4.94
C LYS A 131 3.76 -25.07 5.24
N ASN A 132 3.56 -24.25 4.21
CA ASN A 132 3.01 -22.89 4.29
C ASN A 132 3.94 -21.90 5.02
N SER A 133 5.22 -21.86 4.64
CA SER A 133 6.22 -20.99 5.27
C SER A 133 5.83 -19.51 5.27
N LEU A 134 5.28 -18.99 4.17
CA LEU A 134 4.84 -17.59 4.10
C LEU A 134 3.75 -17.30 5.12
N GLN A 135 2.69 -18.13 5.20
CA GLN A 135 1.60 -17.95 6.18
C GLN A 135 2.05 -18.01 7.64
N ARG A 136 3.25 -18.51 7.93
CA ARG A 136 3.83 -18.53 9.27
C ARG A 136 4.72 -17.32 9.56
N SER A 137 4.84 -16.38 8.62
CA SER A 137 5.61 -15.15 8.79
C SER A 137 5.06 -14.31 9.92
N ARG A 138 5.96 -13.85 10.79
CA ARG A 138 5.61 -12.99 11.92
C ARG A 138 5.69 -11.53 11.52
N PHE A 139 4.79 -10.74 12.09
CA PHE A 139 4.77 -9.30 12.03
C PHE A 139 4.02 -8.76 13.25
N GLU A 140 4.14 -7.46 13.46
CA GLU A 140 3.34 -6.72 14.43
C GLU A 140 2.61 -5.56 13.74
N LEU A 141 1.57 -5.06 14.39
CA LEU A 141 0.86 -3.86 13.94
C LEU A 141 1.51 -2.62 14.55
N GLU A 142 1.86 -1.65 13.72
CA GLU A 142 2.42 -0.36 14.15
C GLU A 142 1.30 0.64 14.43
N CYS A 143 0.41 0.86 13.45
CA CYS A 143 -0.61 1.89 13.50
C CYS A 143 -1.74 1.62 12.50
N VAL A 144 -2.81 2.42 12.59
CA VAL A 144 -3.71 2.64 11.46
C VAL A 144 -3.15 3.78 10.61
N GLY A 145 -2.90 3.48 9.35
CA GLY A 145 -2.49 4.42 8.32
C GLY A 145 -3.68 5.04 7.61
N ARG A 146 -3.56 6.32 7.25
CA ARG A 146 -4.51 7.04 6.41
C ARG A 146 -3.75 7.82 5.36
N VAL A 147 -4.19 7.66 4.13
CA VAL A 147 -3.69 8.42 2.99
C VAL A 147 -4.87 9.02 2.25
N GLN A 148 -4.69 10.24 1.78
CA GLN A 148 -5.71 11.04 1.10
C GLN A 148 -5.04 11.77 -0.06
N VAL A 149 -5.71 11.80 -1.20
CA VAL A 149 -5.22 12.52 -2.39
C VAL A 149 -6.42 13.01 -3.19
N VAL A 150 -6.26 14.15 -3.86
CA VAL A 150 -7.19 14.57 -4.91
C VAL A 150 -6.54 14.17 -6.23
N THR A 151 -7.19 13.31 -7.00
CA THR A 151 -6.66 12.87 -8.29
C THR A 151 -6.56 14.05 -9.27
N LYS A 152 -5.85 13.87 -10.38
CA LYS A 152 -5.76 14.87 -11.45
C LYS A 152 -7.13 15.34 -11.95
N ASP A 153 -8.13 14.46 -11.88
CA ASP A 153 -9.52 14.74 -12.27
C ASP A 153 -10.36 15.40 -11.16
N GLY A 154 -9.73 15.85 -10.06
CA GLY A 154 -10.41 16.52 -8.95
C GLY A 154 -11.15 15.58 -7.99
N VAL A 155 -10.98 14.26 -8.12
CA VAL A 155 -11.71 13.28 -7.28
C VAL A 155 -10.95 13.04 -5.98
N PHE A 156 -11.59 13.32 -4.85
CA PHE A 156 -11.04 12.98 -3.54
C PHE A 156 -11.04 11.47 -3.32
N GLN A 157 -9.86 10.92 -3.05
CA GLN A 157 -9.63 9.54 -2.69
C GLN A 157 -9.09 9.43 -1.26
N GLN A 158 -9.42 8.33 -0.61
CA GLN A 158 -8.88 7.96 0.68
C GLN A 158 -8.67 6.46 0.74
N SER A 159 -7.58 6.02 1.34
CA SER A 159 -7.33 4.62 1.68
C SER A 159 -6.85 4.53 3.13
N LEU A 160 -7.35 3.51 3.83
CA LEU A 160 -6.95 3.17 5.19
C LEU A 160 -6.23 1.84 5.21
N GLN A 161 -5.18 1.75 6.01
CA GLN A 161 -4.42 0.51 6.16
C GLN A 161 -4.06 0.22 7.62
N LEU A 162 -3.75 -1.03 7.91
CA LEU A 162 -2.92 -1.39 9.05
C LEU A 162 -1.47 -1.41 8.59
N ILE A 163 -0.64 -0.56 9.19
CA ILE A 163 0.81 -0.52 8.90
C ILE A 163 1.51 -1.54 9.78
N LEU A 164 2.42 -2.31 9.19
CA LEU A 164 3.14 -3.37 9.88
C LEU A 164 4.52 -2.91 10.36
N LYS A 165 5.05 -3.60 11.38
CA LYS A 165 6.47 -3.56 11.79
C LYS A 165 6.97 -4.97 12.12
N ASN A 166 8.27 -5.09 12.38
CA ASN A 166 8.90 -6.34 12.83
C ASN A 166 8.61 -7.55 11.90
N TYR A 167 8.56 -7.31 10.58
CA TYR A 167 8.16 -8.26 9.54
C TYR A 167 9.35 -8.96 8.84
N LYS A 168 10.40 -9.30 9.59
CA LYS A 168 11.64 -9.87 9.04
C LYS A 168 11.42 -11.16 8.23
N ASP A 169 10.41 -11.96 8.61
CA ASP A 169 10.08 -13.20 7.88
C ASP A 169 9.54 -12.90 6.47
N LEU A 170 8.84 -11.78 6.26
CA LEU A 170 8.38 -11.34 4.93
C LEU A 170 9.55 -10.86 4.06
N ILE A 171 10.50 -10.14 4.66
CA ILE A 171 11.74 -9.75 3.96
C ILE A 171 12.51 -10.99 3.53
N ARG A 172 12.64 -12.01 4.39
CA ARG A 172 13.29 -13.27 4.02
C ARG A 172 12.64 -13.95 2.82
N TYR A 173 11.30 -13.95 2.73
CA TYR A 173 10.63 -14.45 1.52
C TYR A 173 11.03 -13.65 0.28
N ARG A 174 11.02 -12.31 0.37
CA ARG A 174 11.44 -11.44 -0.74
C ARG A 174 12.93 -11.63 -1.12
N GLU A 175 13.81 -11.91 -0.16
CA GLU A 175 15.21 -12.26 -0.42
C GLU A 175 15.34 -13.58 -1.20
N GLU A 176 14.51 -14.58 -0.91
CA GLU A 176 14.46 -15.82 -1.69
C GLU A 176 13.96 -15.59 -3.12
N VAL A 177 12.99 -14.68 -3.29
CA VAL A 177 12.54 -14.23 -4.61
C VAL A 177 13.66 -13.51 -5.36
N PHE A 178 14.41 -12.62 -4.68
CA PHE A 178 15.56 -11.93 -5.27
C PHE A 178 16.62 -12.92 -5.75
N LYS A 179 16.97 -13.93 -4.93
CA LYS A 179 17.91 -14.99 -5.33
C LYS A 179 17.43 -15.75 -6.57
N LEU A 180 16.14 -16.09 -6.63
CA LEU A 180 15.55 -16.75 -7.79
C LEU A 180 15.61 -15.86 -9.03
N PHE A 181 15.25 -14.58 -8.91
CA PHE A 181 15.28 -13.59 -9.98
C PHE A 181 16.69 -13.42 -10.56
N VAL A 182 17.71 -13.24 -9.72
CA VAL A 182 19.10 -13.14 -10.17
C VAL A 182 19.58 -14.44 -10.81
N LYS A 183 19.22 -15.60 -10.24
CA LYS A 183 19.55 -16.91 -10.81
C LYS A 183 18.99 -17.10 -12.23
N LYS A 184 17.85 -16.47 -12.53
CA LYS A 184 17.22 -16.50 -13.85
C LYS A 184 17.78 -15.46 -14.83
N GLY A 185 18.81 -14.71 -14.44
CA GLY A 185 19.43 -13.68 -15.27
C GLY A 185 18.76 -12.31 -15.14
N GLY A 186 17.88 -12.12 -14.16
CA GLY A 186 17.28 -10.82 -13.86
C GLY A 186 18.32 -9.78 -13.42
N ASN A 187 18.12 -8.52 -13.83
CA ASN A 187 18.98 -7.40 -13.43
C ASN A 187 18.74 -7.04 -11.94
N PRO A 188 19.72 -7.25 -11.03
CA PRO A 188 19.56 -7.01 -9.59
C PRO A 188 19.14 -5.58 -9.23
N ALA A 189 19.39 -4.59 -10.11
CA ALA A 189 19.00 -3.20 -9.87
C ALA A 189 17.48 -2.95 -9.98
N LEU A 190 16.73 -3.88 -10.58
CA LEU A 190 15.30 -3.71 -10.83
C LEU A 190 14.41 -4.25 -9.72
N PHE A 191 14.90 -5.15 -8.86
CA PHE A 191 14.12 -5.71 -7.76
C PHE A 191 14.91 -5.63 -6.47
N SER A 192 14.33 -5.00 -5.45
CA SER A 192 14.93 -4.98 -4.11
C SER A 192 14.00 -5.59 -3.08
N ALA A 193 14.52 -6.54 -2.30
CA ALA A 193 13.75 -7.20 -1.24
C ALA A 193 13.33 -6.22 -0.13
N ASP A 194 14.12 -5.16 0.10
CA ASP A 194 13.91 -4.16 1.15
C ASP A 194 13.04 -2.97 0.72
N ASN A 195 12.80 -2.77 -0.57
CA ASN A 195 11.85 -1.77 -1.09
C ASN A 195 10.41 -2.27 -0.86
N PHE A 196 10.02 -2.32 0.40
CA PHE A 196 8.84 -3.02 0.86
C PHE A 196 8.17 -2.27 2.00
N THR A 197 6.90 -1.90 1.78
CA THR A 197 6.09 -1.17 2.76
C THR A 197 4.85 -2.01 3.10
N PRO A 198 4.99 -3.03 3.97
CA PRO A 198 3.91 -3.96 4.24
C PRO A 198 2.76 -3.29 4.97
N HIS A 199 1.57 -3.51 4.43
CA HIS A 199 0.32 -3.02 4.98
C HIS A 199 -0.83 -3.99 4.68
N ILE A 200 -1.89 -3.90 5.46
CA ILE A 200 -3.18 -4.56 5.19
C ILE A 200 -4.18 -3.46 4.86
N THR A 201 -4.72 -3.43 3.64
CA THR A 201 -5.76 -2.46 3.28
C THR A 201 -7.05 -2.76 4.06
N LEU A 202 -7.56 -1.77 4.80
CA LEU A 202 -8.84 -1.86 5.50
C LEU A 202 -9.99 -1.53 4.57
N GLY A 203 -9.84 -0.46 3.80
CA GLY A 203 -10.85 0.03 2.88
C GLY A 203 -10.46 1.37 2.26
N PHE A 204 -11.22 1.76 1.25
CA PHE A 204 -10.94 2.94 0.43
C PHE A 204 -12.24 3.59 -0.06
N LYS A 205 -12.21 4.83 -0.53
CA LYS A 205 -13.43 5.54 -0.94
C LYS A 205 -13.99 5.06 -2.28
N HIS A 206 -13.29 5.33 -3.39
CA HIS A 206 -13.73 4.90 -4.73
C HIS A 206 -12.85 3.78 -5.29
N ARG A 207 -11.53 3.93 -5.15
CA ARG A 207 -10.55 2.89 -5.45
C ARG A 207 -9.42 2.92 -4.44
N ASP A 208 -8.65 1.85 -4.39
CA ASP A 208 -7.37 1.91 -3.68
C ASP A 208 -6.40 2.84 -4.43
N ILE A 209 -5.54 3.49 -3.68
CA ILE A 209 -4.54 4.44 -4.21
C ILE A 209 -3.14 3.89 -4.02
N PHE A 210 -2.22 4.19 -4.93
CA PHE A 210 -0.90 3.56 -5.00
C PHE A 210 0.21 4.61 -5.16
N VAL A 211 1.45 4.16 -5.32
CA VAL A 211 2.61 5.06 -5.44
C VAL A 211 2.54 5.91 -6.72
N GLU A 212 1.86 5.41 -7.75
CA GLU A 212 1.56 6.11 -9.00
C GLU A 212 0.64 7.33 -8.78
N ASP A 213 -0.11 7.34 -7.67
CA ASP A 213 -0.90 8.49 -7.21
C ASP A 213 -0.08 9.47 -6.34
N GLY A 214 1.24 9.24 -6.19
CA GLY A 214 2.12 10.04 -5.32
C GLY A 214 1.97 9.71 -3.83
N VAL A 215 1.39 8.56 -3.50
CA VAL A 215 1.03 8.20 -2.13
C VAL A 215 1.92 7.08 -1.59
N PHE A 216 2.54 7.31 -0.44
CA PHE A 216 3.35 6.32 0.28
C PHE A 216 2.62 5.83 1.53
N LYS A 217 2.28 4.53 1.55
CA LYS A 217 1.51 3.87 2.62
C LYS A 217 2.39 3.30 3.73
N GLY A 218 3.40 4.06 4.15
CA GLY A 218 4.35 3.65 5.18
C GLY A 218 4.02 4.19 6.56
N LYS A 219 5.03 4.21 7.44
CA LYS A 219 4.93 4.81 8.78
C LYS A 219 4.54 6.29 8.73
N ASN A 220 4.89 7.00 7.65
CA ASN A 220 4.48 8.38 7.39
C ASN A 220 2.95 8.54 7.26
N ALA A 221 2.21 7.47 6.97
CA ALA A 221 0.75 7.49 6.91
C ALA A 221 0.08 7.27 8.29
N CYS A 222 0.83 6.96 9.34
CA CYS A 222 0.29 6.66 10.67
C CYS A 222 -0.47 7.86 11.25
N PHE A 223 -1.76 7.69 11.53
CA PHE A 223 -2.58 8.73 12.18
C PHE A 223 -3.24 8.27 13.48
N ARG A 224 -3.28 6.95 13.75
CA ARG A 224 -3.88 6.41 14.98
C ARG A 224 -3.18 5.18 15.49
N LYS A 225 -3.02 5.09 16.81
CA LYS A 225 -2.45 3.90 17.47
C LYS A 225 -3.43 2.73 17.39
N ILE A 226 -2.87 1.55 17.10
CA ILE A 226 -3.58 0.27 17.17
C ILE A 226 -2.91 -0.63 18.21
N VAL A 227 -3.70 -1.45 18.91
CA VAL A 227 -3.21 -2.42 19.88
C VAL A 227 -3.90 -3.76 19.65
N ALA A 228 -3.10 -4.80 19.44
CA ALA A 228 -3.57 -6.18 19.40
C ALA A 228 -3.81 -6.69 20.83
N LYS A 229 -5.02 -7.14 21.15
CA LYS A 229 -5.40 -7.73 22.45
C LYS A 229 -6.05 -9.09 22.27
#